data_AF-A0A1M7JTN6-F1
#
_entry.id   AF-A0A1M7JTN6-F1
#
_cell.length_a   1.000
_cell.length_b   1.000
_cell.length_c   1.000
_cell.angle_alpha   90.00
_cell.angle_beta   90.00
_cell.angle_gamma   90.00
#
_symmetry.space_group_name_H-M   'P 1'
#
loop_
_entity.id
_entity.type
_entity.pdbx_description
1 polymer ?
#
loop_
_entity_poly.entity_id
_entity_poly.type
_entity_poly.pdbx_seq_one_letter_code
_entity_poly.pdbx_strand_id
1 'polypeptide(L)'
;MANLFSGLENFGLGELQGLDVYNTGNGDKKEGDKEAEKPKITEDDFIFDKTHTCPVCDNEFKSKSVKTGKVKLLGADSDLRPKYQLVDSLKYDAIVCPSCGYSALNRFFNYMTAPQAKLIKDQITINFRGIENEGEIYTYDEAIARHKLVLVNTIVKKAKNSERAYTCLKIAWLLRGKAETLPADTDNYDKEIAKLKSEEDEFIYNAYEGFTTAFSKEMFPMCGMDENTVTYLVADLARRCGKFDEAGRWISRVLIARDANERIKSKARDLKELIVQNKRDN
;
A
#
# COMPACT_ATOMS: atom_id res chain seq x y z
N MET A 1 30.52 10.51 45.87
CA MET A 1 29.60 10.52 44.71
C MET A 1 28.21 10.73 45.25
N ALA A 2 27.47 11.70 44.72
CA ALA A 2 26.13 12.03 45.21
C ALA A 2 25.20 10.84 44.92
N ASN A 3 24.51 10.33 45.95
CA ASN A 3 23.47 9.33 45.76
C ASN A 3 22.34 9.97 44.95
N LEU A 4 22.23 9.58 43.68
CA LEU A 4 21.28 10.14 42.71
C LEU A 4 19.81 10.04 43.15
N PHE A 5 19.54 9.22 44.17
CA PHE A 5 18.20 8.83 44.63
C PHE A 5 17.96 9.07 46.13
N SER A 6 18.79 9.86 46.82
CA SER A 6 18.54 10.19 48.24
C SER A 6 17.29 11.07 48.40
N GLY A 7 16.34 10.68 49.26
CA GLY A 7 15.09 11.43 49.53
C GLY A 7 13.80 10.76 49.03
N LEU A 8 13.89 9.58 48.42
CA LEU A 8 12.72 8.79 47.98
C LEU A 8 12.03 8.01 49.10
N GLU A 9 12.57 7.98 50.32
CA GLU A 9 11.93 7.30 51.46
C GLU A 9 10.57 7.91 51.81
N ASN A 10 10.39 9.22 51.59
CA ASN A 10 9.13 9.93 51.84
C ASN A 10 7.98 9.51 50.90
N PHE A 11 8.29 8.77 49.82
CA PHE A 11 7.30 8.25 48.87
C PHE A 11 7.14 6.73 48.96
N GLY A 12 7.72 6.08 49.97
CA GLY A 12 7.60 4.62 50.17
C GLY A 12 8.43 3.78 49.21
N LEU A 13 9.42 4.38 48.52
CA LEU A 13 10.24 3.74 47.49
C LEU A 13 11.68 3.44 47.97
N GLY A 14 11.85 3.20 49.26
CA GLY A 14 13.17 3.01 49.89
C GLY A 14 13.98 1.84 49.31
N GLU A 15 13.33 0.79 48.80
CA GLU A 15 14.00 -0.40 48.27
C GLU A 15 14.69 -0.19 46.91
N LEU A 16 14.48 0.95 46.25
CA LEU A 16 15.09 1.27 44.95
C LEU A 16 16.44 2.00 45.09
N GLN A 17 16.94 2.16 46.32
CA GLN A 17 18.28 2.69 46.59
C GLN A 17 19.36 1.66 46.22
N GLY A 18 19.78 1.69 44.96
CA GLY A 18 20.85 0.83 44.46
C GLY A 18 20.75 0.44 42.99
N LEU A 19 19.73 0.92 42.28
CA LEU A 19 19.60 0.69 40.83
C LEU A 19 20.64 1.50 40.06
N ASP A 20 21.59 0.79 39.47
CA ASP A 20 22.54 1.35 38.52
C ASP A 20 21.83 1.57 37.16
N VAL A 21 21.94 2.78 36.63
CA VAL A 21 21.12 3.25 35.50
C VAL A 21 21.53 2.58 34.18
N TYR A 22 22.74 2.03 34.11
CA TYR A 22 23.28 1.40 32.91
C TYR A 22 23.90 0.04 33.27
N ASN A 23 23.09 -1.01 33.13
CA ASN A 23 23.48 -2.36 33.46
C ASN A 23 24.53 -2.90 32.48
N THR A 24 25.80 -2.99 32.89
CA THR A 24 26.85 -3.80 32.24
C THR A 24 26.85 -5.19 32.87
N GLY A 25 26.47 -6.19 32.08
CA GLY A 25 26.19 -7.54 32.59
C GLY A 25 27.42 -8.35 33.03
N ASN A 26 27.19 -9.32 33.91
CA ASN A 26 27.61 -10.70 33.69
C ASN A 26 26.96 -11.71 34.66
N GLY A 27 26.36 -12.74 34.05
CA GLY A 27 26.28 -14.15 34.45
C GLY A 27 25.92 -14.57 35.88
N ASP A 28 24.79 -15.28 36.01
CA ASP A 28 24.79 -16.58 36.69
C ASP A 28 23.69 -17.51 36.13
N LYS A 29 24.08 -18.77 35.91
CA LYS A 29 23.26 -19.84 35.34
C LYS A 29 22.21 -20.34 36.33
N LYS A 30 20.96 -20.47 35.88
CA LYS A 30 20.02 -21.49 36.38
C LYS A 30 19.35 -22.19 35.20
N GLU A 31 19.53 -23.49 35.16
CA GLU A 31 18.85 -24.44 34.28
C GLU A 31 17.38 -24.57 34.68
N GLY A 32 16.54 -24.76 33.66
CA GLY A 32 15.20 -25.31 33.83
C GLY A 32 14.07 -24.31 33.78
N ASP A 33 13.89 -23.65 32.63
CA ASP A 33 12.53 -23.34 32.17
C ASP A 33 12.46 -23.55 30.66
N LYS A 34 11.42 -24.25 30.23
CA LYS A 34 11.15 -24.53 28.82
C LYS A 34 11.08 -23.19 28.10
N GLU A 35 11.92 -23.00 27.08
CA GLU A 35 11.76 -21.90 26.13
C GLU A 35 10.37 -22.02 25.52
N ALA A 36 9.41 -21.28 26.08
CA ALA A 36 8.22 -20.90 25.35
C ALA A 36 8.74 -20.09 24.17
N GLU A 37 8.72 -20.68 22.97
CA GLU A 37 8.97 -19.97 21.72
C GLU A 37 8.21 -18.65 21.79
N LYS A 38 8.92 -17.51 21.75
CA LYS A 38 8.27 -16.21 21.61
C LYS A 38 7.31 -16.32 20.43
N PRO A 39 6.03 -15.97 20.58
CA PRO A 39 5.06 -16.15 19.51
C PRO A 39 5.59 -15.45 18.26
N LYS A 40 5.77 -16.21 17.18
CA LYS A 40 6.19 -15.67 15.89
C LYS A 40 5.07 -14.74 15.45
N ILE A 41 5.35 -13.44 15.44
CA ILE A 41 4.38 -12.43 14.98
C ILE A 41 4.11 -12.70 13.51
N THR A 42 2.85 -12.97 13.17
CA THR A 42 2.40 -13.31 11.82
C THR A 42 1.57 -12.18 11.23
N GLU A 43 1.21 -12.28 9.95
CA GLU A 43 0.49 -11.21 9.25
C GLU A 43 -0.91 -10.95 9.86
N ASP A 44 -1.61 -12.02 10.26
CA ASP A 44 -2.94 -12.00 10.89
C ASP A 44 -2.98 -11.16 12.18
N ASP A 45 -1.89 -11.08 12.94
CA ASP A 45 -1.78 -10.21 14.12
C ASP A 45 -2.06 -8.72 13.79
N PHE A 46 -1.78 -8.33 12.55
CA PHE A 46 -1.97 -6.98 12.04
C PHE A 46 -3.33 -6.77 11.36
N ILE A 47 -4.16 -7.80 11.21
CA ILE A 47 -5.45 -7.72 10.52
C ILE A 47 -6.61 -7.70 11.51
N PHE A 48 -7.66 -6.99 11.16
CA PHE A 48 -8.93 -6.99 11.88
C PHE A 48 -10.10 -6.86 10.90
N ASP A 49 -11.27 -7.31 11.33
CA ASP A 49 -12.50 -7.09 10.59
C ASP A 49 -13.04 -5.68 10.87
N LYS A 50 -13.19 -4.89 9.81
CA LYS A 50 -13.81 -3.58 9.83
C LYS A 50 -15.22 -3.68 9.27
N THR A 51 -16.20 -3.17 10.00
CA THR A 51 -17.59 -3.08 9.54
C THR A 51 -17.74 -1.91 8.54
N HIS A 52 -18.44 -2.17 7.45
CA HIS A 52 -18.78 -1.21 6.40
C HIS A 52 -20.27 -1.30 6.08
N THR A 53 -20.89 -0.15 5.83
CA THR A 53 -22.24 -0.05 5.27
C THR A 53 -22.10 0.23 3.77
N CYS A 54 -22.70 -0.60 2.92
CA CYS A 54 -22.59 -0.46 1.48
C CYS A 54 -23.42 0.76 0.99
N PRO A 55 -22.84 1.78 0.34
CA PRO A 55 -23.60 2.95 -0.12
C PRO A 55 -24.45 2.68 -1.38
N VAL A 56 -24.51 1.44 -1.86
CA VAL A 56 -25.31 1.02 -3.01
C VAL A 56 -26.55 0.24 -2.58
N CYS A 57 -26.41 -0.68 -1.62
CA CYS A 57 -27.48 -1.58 -1.17
C CYS A 57 -27.79 -1.49 0.33
N ASP A 58 -27.11 -0.62 1.07
CA ASP A 58 -27.26 -0.36 2.50
C ASP A 58 -26.97 -1.56 3.43
N ASN A 59 -26.58 -2.71 2.88
CA ASN A 59 -26.19 -3.86 3.68
C ASN A 59 -24.90 -3.58 4.45
N GLU A 60 -24.91 -3.98 5.72
CA GLU A 60 -23.72 -4.00 6.56
C GLU A 60 -22.95 -5.30 6.34
N PHE A 61 -21.64 -5.19 6.24
CA PHE A 61 -20.74 -6.33 6.10
C PHE A 61 -19.38 -6.03 6.73
N LYS A 62 -18.59 -7.07 6.96
CA LYS A 62 -17.22 -6.93 7.44
C LYS A 62 -16.23 -7.19 6.31
N SER A 63 -15.13 -6.44 6.30
CA SER A 63 -13.98 -6.71 5.45
C SER A 63 -12.69 -6.57 6.22
N LYS A 64 -11.70 -7.40 5.89
CA LYS A 64 -10.38 -7.37 6.51
C LYS A 64 -9.67 -6.04 6.25
N SER A 65 -9.06 -5.49 7.28
CA SER A 65 -8.33 -4.22 7.26
C SER A 65 -7.07 -4.31 8.12
N VAL A 66 -6.07 -3.51 7.78
CA VAL A 66 -4.79 -3.47 8.50
C VAL A 66 -4.88 -2.54 9.69
N LYS A 67 -4.37 -2.97 10.85
CA LYS A 67 -4.19 -2.17 12.07
C LYS A 67 -3.07 -1.16 11.88
N THR A 68 -3.32 -0.05 11.16
CA THR A 68 -2.32 0.93 10.74
C THR A 68 -1.40 1.42 11.86
N GLY A 69 -1.89 1.54 13.10
CA GLY A 69 -1.10 1.97 14.26
C GLY A 69 -0.07 0.95 14.78
N LYS A 70 -0.17 -0.32 14.37
CA LYS A 70 0.76 -1.40 14.78
C LYS A 70 1.82 -1.71 13.74
N VAL A 71 1.66 -1.21 12.51
CA VAL A 71 2.55 -1.54 11.39
C VAL A 71 3.67 -0.52 11.25
N LYS A 72 4.90 -1.01 11.08
CA LYS A 72 6.07 -0.16 10.84
C LYS A 72 6.32 0.01 9.35
N LEU A 73 6.38 1.25 8.86
CA LEU A 73 6.81 1.55 7.50
C LEU A 73 8.34 1.36 7.39
N LEU A 74 8.78 0.49 6.48
CA LEU A 74 10.19 0.25 6.19
C LEU A 74 10.72 1.23 5.14
N GLY A 75 9.89 1.60 4.18
CA GLY A 75 10.26 2.49 3.10
C GLY A 75 9.20 2.55 2.01
N ALA A 76 9.59 3.07 0.85
CA ALA A 76 8.77 3.02 -0.35
C ALA A 76 9.64 2.80 -1.58
N ASP A 77 9.13 2.06 -2.56
CA ASP A 77 9.75 1.95 -3.88
C ASP A 77 9.81 3.32 -4.58
N SER A 78 10.54 3.39 -5.69
CA SER A 78 10.65 4.61 -6.50
C SER A 78 9.28 5.13 -6.96
N ASP A 79 8.31 4.23 -7.20
CA ASP A 79 6.96 4.58 -7.65
C ASP A 79 6.02 4.83 -6.47
N LEU A 80 6.57 5.03 -5.27
CA LEU A 80 5.83 5.31 -4.03
C LEU A 80 5.02 4.12 -3.49
N ARG A 81 5.26 2.88 -3.95
CA ARG A 81 4.71 1.68 -3.31
C ARG A 81 5.19 1.61 -1.85
N PRO A 82 4.31 1.66 -0.85
CA PRO A 82 4.74 1.57 0.54
C PRO A 82 5.16 0.14 0.88
N LYS A 83 6.24 -0.01 1.65
CA LYS A 83 6.73 -1.29 2.18
C LYS A 83 6.63 -1.28 3.69
N TYR A 84 5.79 -2.14 4.25
CA TYR A 84 5.62 -2.29 5.69
C TYR A 84 6.29 -3.55 6.19
N GLN A 85 6.64 -3.56 7.48
CA GLN A 85 7.19 -4.74 8.14
C GLN A 85 6.06 -5.76 8.36
N LEU A 86 6.29 -7.02 7.98
CA LEU A 86 5.44 -8.19 8.26
C LEU A 86 4.04 -8.22 7.60
N VAL A 87 3.59 -7.17 6.91
CA VAL A 87 2.29 -7.16 6.22
C VAL A 87 2.35 -6.31 4.95
N ASP A 88 1.74 -6.79 3.88
CA ASP A 88 1.48 -5.96 2.70
C ASP A 88 0.10 -5.32 2.82
N SER A 89 0.08 -4.05 3.24
CA SER A 89 -1.17 -3.30 3.42
C SER A 89 -2.03 -3.20 2.17
N LEU A 90 -1.41 -3.34 0.98
CA LEU A 90 -2.10 -3.21 -0.30
C LEU A 90 -3.13 -4.31 -0.48
N LYS A 91 -2.91 -5.50 0.12
CA LYS A 91 -3.85 -6.62 0.02
C LYS A 91 -5.23 -6.28 0.57
N TYR A 92 -5.29 -5.31 1.50
CA TYR A 92 -6.49 -4.95 2.26
C TYR A 92 -7.08 -3.60 1.86
N ASP A 93 -6.61 -2.98 0.76
CA ASP A 93 -7.09 -1.66 0.33
C ASP A 93 -8.43 -1.74 -0.44
N ALA A 94 -8.71 -2.86 -1.10
CA ALA A 94 -9.97 -3.07 -1.82
C ALA A 94 -11.09 -3.57 -0.90
N ILE A 95 -12.18 -2.81 -0.85
CA ILE A 95 -13.41 -3.18 -0.15
C ILE A 95 -14.43 -3.67 -1.17
N VAL A 96 -15.00 -4.86 -0.94
CA VAL A 96 -16.01 -5.48 -1.80
C VAL A 96 -17.25 -5.79 -0.98
N CYS A 97 -18.40 -5.27 -1.39
CA CYS A 97 -19.68 -5.63 -0.81
C CYS A 97 -20.09 -7.04 -1.30
N PRO A 98 -20.25 -8.03 -0.39
CA PRO A 98 -20.59 -9.40 -0.77
C PRO A 98 -22.02 -9.54 -1.31
N SER A 99 -22.90 -8.56 -1.07
CA SER A 99 -24.29 -8.62 -1.50
C SER A 99 -24.54 -8.09 -2.91
N CYS A 100 -23.82 -7.04 -3.34
CA CYS A 100 -24.09 -6.37 -4.62
C CYS A 100 -22.89 -6.24 -5.53
N GLY A 101 -21.68 -6.63 -5.09
CA GLY A 101 -20.47 -6.52 -5.90
C GLY A 101 -19.93 -5.10 -6.07
N TYR A 102 -20.56 -4.10 -5.43
CA TYR A 102 -19.97 -2.78 -5.33
C TYR A 102 -18.60 -2.89 -4.65
N SER A 103 -17.59 -2.35 -5.31
CA SER A 103 -16.24 -2.33 -4.77
C SER A 103 -15.54 -1.02 -5.08
N ALA A 104 -14.69 -0.60 -4.15
CA ALA A 104 -13.82 0.54 -4.30
C ALA A 104 -12.58 0.37 -3.41
N LEU A 105 -11.53 1.14 -3.69
CA LEU A 105 -10.45 1.30 -2.70
C LEU A 105 -11.03 1.97 -1.45
N ASN A 106 -10.46 1.67 -0.28
CA ASN A 106 -10.97 2.08 1.03
C ASN A 106 -11.29 3.57 1.10
N ARG A 107 -10.44 4.40 0.53
CA ARG A 107 -10.61 5.86 0.49
C ARG A 107 -11.73 6.37 -0.43
N PHE A 108 -12.18 5.57 -1.39
CA PHE A 108 -13.24 5.93 -2.31
C PHE A 108 -14.59 5.27 -1.97
N PHE A 109 -14.59 4.31 -1.04
CA PHE A 109 -15.73 3.43 -0.80
C PHE A 109 -17.02 4.17 -0.45
N ASN A 110 -16.96 5.16 0.43
CA ASN A 110 -18.15 5.88 0.88
C ASN A 110 -18.64 6.97 -0.11
N TYR A 111 -17.89 7.27 -1.17
CA TYR A 111 -18.25 8.32 -2.12
C TYR A 111 -19.03 7.75 -3.30
N MET A 112 -20.35 7.74 -3.15
CA MET A 112 -21.29 7.21 -4.14
C MET A 112 -22.48 8.15 -4.31
N THR A 113 -22.79 8.52 -5.55
CA THR A 113 -24.02 9.27 -5.87
C THR A 113 -25.13 8.31 -6.30
N ALA A 114 -26.39 8.73 -6.17
CA ALA A 114 -27.53 7.89 -6.60
C ALA A 114 -27.47 7.45 -8.08
N PRO A 115 -27.07 8.30 -9.06
CA PRO A 115 -26.88 7.87 -10.44
C PRO A 115 -25.77 6.82 -10.59
N GLN A 116 -24.67 6.95 -9.85
CA GLN A 116 -23.58 5.96 -9.87
C GLN A 116 -24.02 4.63 -9.24
N ALA A 117 -24.73 4.68 -8.11
CA ALA A 117 -25.27 3.48 -7.46
C ALA A 117 -26.21 2.72 -8.41
N LYS A 118 -27.03 3.44 -9.18
CA LYS A 118 -27.88 2.83 -10.22
C LYS A 118 -27.05 2.12 -11.28
N LEU A 119 -25.97 2.73 -11.80
CA LEU A 119 -25.10 2.08 -12.78
C LEU A 119 -24.47 0.78 -12.24
N ILE A 120 -24.06 0.77 -10.96
CA ILE A 120 -23.55 -0.44 -10.31
C ILE A 120 -24.64 -1.52 -10.23
N LYS A 121 -25.86 -1.16 -9.80
CA LYS A 121 -27.00 -2.09 -9.76
C LYS A 121 -27.31 -2.69 -11.13
N ASP A 122 -27.34 -1.85 -12.16
CA ASP A 122 -27.76 -2.24 -13.50
C ASP A 122 -26.69 -3.06 -14.26
N GLN A 123 -25.40 -2.93 -13.93
CA GLN A 123 -24.32 -3.55 -14.72
C GLN A 123 -23.44 -4.52 -13.94
N ILE A 124 -23.28 -4.33 -12.62
CA ILE A 124 -22.46 -5.20 -11.77
C ILE A 124 -23.36 -6.18 -11.01
N THR A 125 -24.32 -5.67 -10.24
CA THR A 125 -25.10 -6.48 -9.29
C THR A 125 -25.82 -7.65 -9.95
N ILE A 126 -26.38 -7.46 -11.15
CA ILE A 126 -27.14 -8.50 -11.88
C ILE A 126 -26.27 -9.74 -12.18
N ASN A 127 -24.98 -9.52 -12.44
CA ASN A 127 -24.04 -10.57 -12.83
C ASN A 127 -23.14 -11.03 -11.68
N PHE A 128 -23.14 -10.30 -10.57
CA PHE A 128 -22.32 -10.63 -9.41
C PHE A 128 -22.84 -11.91 -8.75
N ARG A 129 -21.92 -12.83 -8.43
CA ARG A 129 -22.24 -14.15 -7.86
C ARG A 129 -21.76 -14.30 -6.41
N GLY A 130 -21.28 -13.22 -5.80
CA GLY A 130 -20.66 -13.26 -4.48
C GLY A 130 -19.14 -13.27 -4.56
N ILE A 131 -18.52 -13.13 -3.39
CA ILE A 131 -17.08 -13.28 -3.19
C ILE A 131 -16.88 -14.11 -1.92
N GLU A 132 -15.95 -15.06 -1.99
CA GLU A 132 -15.54 -15.83 -0.82
C GLU A 132 -14.63 -14.95 0.05
N ASN A 133 -14.88 -14.96 1.36
CA ASN A 133 -14.01 -14.33 2.36
C ASN A 133 -13.55 -15.44 3.30
N GLU A 134 -12.73 -16.35 2.79
CA GLU A 134 -12.16 -17.43 3.59
C GLU A 134 -10.82 -17.00 4.19
N GLY A 135 -10.47 -17.59 5.34
CA GLY A 135 -9.18 -17.36 6.00
C GLY A 135 -9.08 -16.07 6.82
N GLU A 136 -7.93 -15.92 7.49
CA GLU A 136 -7.65 -14.77 8.37
C GLU A 136 -6.98 -13.60 7.63
N ILE A 137 -6.29 -13.89 6.54
CA ILE A 137 -5.54 -12.95 5.69
C ILE A 137 -5.98 -13.11 4.23
N TYR A 138 -5.76 -12.07 3.41
CA TYR A 138 -5.92 -12.23 1.96
C TYR A 138 -4.61 -12.72 1.34
N THR A 139 -4.74 -13.69 0.45
CA THR A 139 -3.68 -14.06 -0.50
C THR A 139 -3.49 -12.95 -1.54
N TYR A 140 -2.36 -12.97 -2.25
CA TYR A 140 -2.15 -12.03 -3.36
C TYR A 140 -3.18 -12.21 -4.48
N ASP A 141 -3.61 -13.45 -4.76
CA ASP A 141 -4.60 -13.72 -5.80
C ASP A 141 -5.97 -13.14 -5.46
N GLU A 142 -6.43 -13.32 -4.23
CA GLU A 142 -7.66 -12.69 -3.75
C GLU A 142 -7.56 -11.15 -3.78
N ALA A 143 -6.44 -10.61 -3.32
CA ALA A 143 -6.21 -9.16 -3.35
C ALA A 143 -6.24 -8.63 -4.79
N ILE A 144 -5.55 -9.26 -5.73
CA ILE A 144 -5.52 -8.87 -7.15
C ILE A 144 -6.93 -8.97 -7.75
N ALA A 145 -7.67 -10.06 -7.49
CA ALA A 145 -9.04 -10.23 -7.98
C ALA A 145 -9.98 -9.13 -7.45
N ARG A 146 -9.90 -8.81 -6.16
CA ARG A 146 -10.66 -7.71 -5.54
C ARG A 146 -10.32 -6.36 -6.17
N HIS A 147 -9.04 -6.06 -6.42
CA HIS A 147 -8.64 -4.81 -7.05
C HIS A 147 -9.04 -4.73 -8.53
N LYS A 148 -9.01 -5.85 -9.27
CA LYS A 148 -9.56 -5.93 -10.63
C LYS A 148 -11.07 -5.66 -10.62
N LEU A 149 -11.82 -6.17 -9.63
CA LEU A 149 -13.25 -5.83 -9.46
C LEU A 149 -13.48 -4.35 -9.14
N VAL A 150 -12.60 -3.75 -8.33
CA VAL A 150 -12.59 -2.29 -8.08
C VAL A 150 -12.40 -1.54 -9.39
N LEU A 151 -11.43 -1.93 -10.21
CA LEU A 151 -11.17 -1.27 -11.50
C LEU A 151 -12.42 -1.30 -12.39
N VAL A 152 -13.09 -2.44 -12.51
CA VAL A 152 -14.35 -2.54 -13.27
C VAL A 152 -15.42 -1.62 -12.69
N ASN A 153 -15.58 -1.57 -11.36
CA ASN A 153 -16.52 -0.66 -10.70
C ASN A 153 -16.20 0.82 -11.00
N THR A 154 -14.91 1.21 -11.04
CA THR A 154 -14.50 2.59 -11.40
C THR A 154 -14.83 2.94 -12.86
N ILE A 155 -14.84 1.95 -13.76
CA ILE A 155 -15.25 2.14 -15.15
C ILE A 155 -16.76 2.35 -15.21
N VAL A 156 -17.55 1.44 -14.63
CA VAL A 156 -19.02 1.45 -14.65
C VAL A 156 -19.59 2.70 -13.97
N LYS A 157 -19.07 3.06 -12.79
CA LYS A 157 -19.53 4.27 -12.06
C LYS A 157 -19.01 5.58 -12.66
N LYS A 158 -18.31 5.52 -13.80
CA LYS A 158 -17.71 6.68 -14.48
C LYS A 158 -16.86 7.52 -13.53
N ALA A 159 -16.02 6.85 -12.74
CA ALA A 159 -15.11 7.50 -11.82
C ALA A 159 -14.09 8.39 -12.54
N LYS A 160 -13.42 9.25 -11.77
CA LYS A 160 -12.31 10.09 -12.23
C LYS A 160 -11.19 9.24 -12.84
N ASN A 161 -10.45 9.80 -13.79
CA ASN A 161 -9.30 9.13 -14.38
C ASN A 161 -8.21 8.89 -13.34
N SER A 162 -8.03 9.82 -12.38
CA SER A 162 -7.09 9.62 -11.27
C SER A 162 -7.43 8.39 -10.43
N GLU A 163 -8.71 8.13 -10.15
CA GLU A 163 -9.15 6.95 -9.39
C GLU A 163 -8.88 5.65 -10.15
N ARG A 164 -9.14 5.64 -11.47
CA ARG A 164 -8.82 4.50 -12.35
C ARG A 164 -7.31 4.24 -12.40
N ALA A 165 -6.53 5.30 -12.62
CA ALA A 165 -5.07 5.24 -12.69
C ALA A 165 -4.45 4.73 -11.39
N TYR A 166 -4.95 5.22 -10.25
CA TYR A 166 -4.49 4.78 -8.94
C TYR A 166 -4.85 3.32 -8.66
N THR A 167 -6.02 2.86 -9.12
CA THR A 167 -6.40 1.45 -9.03
C THR A 167 -5.47 0.58 -9.87
N CYS A 168 -5.14 0.97 -11.10
CA CYS A 168 -4.14 0.26 -11.93
C CYS A 168 -2.78 0.19 -11.23
N LEU A 169 -2.32 1.30 -10.65
CA LEU A 169 -1.05 1.36 -9.92
C LEU A 169 -1.02 0.39 -8.73
N LYS A 170 -2.13 0.31 -7.97
CA LYS A 170 -2.28 -0.63 -6.85
C LYS A 170 -2.22 -2.09 -7.31
N ILE A 171 -2.84 -2.41 -8.45
CA ILE A 171 -2.77 -3.76 -9.04
C ILE A 171 -1.34 -4.10 -9.44
N ALA A 172 -0.62 -3.18 -10.09
CA ALA A 172 0.79 -3.37 -10.43
C ALA A 172 1.64 -3.65 -9.18
N TRP A 173 1.42 -2.92 -8.09
CA TRP A 173 2.12 -3.16 -6.84
C TRP A 173 1.80 -4.51 -6.19
N LEU A 174 0.56 -4.99 -6.30
CA LEU A 174 0.17 -6.32 -5.83
C LEU A 174 0.81 -7.43 -6.66
N LEU A 175 0.87 -7.27 -7.99
CA LEU A 175 1.58 -8.20 -8.88
C LEU A 175 3.07 -8.27 -8.53
N ARG A 176 3.70 -7.12 -8.28
CA ARG A 176 5.09 -7.04 -7.79
C ARG A 176 5.25 -7.75 -6.45
N GLY A 177 4.35 -7.50 -5.48
CA GLY A 177 4.37 -8.18 -4.18
C GLY A 177 4.21 -9.70 -4.29
N LYS A 178 3.34 -10.16 -5.20
CA LYS A 178 3.20 -11.59 -5.50
C LYS A 178 4.49 -12.18 -6.06
N ALA A 179 5.15 -11.50 -6.99
CA ALA A 179 6.43 -11.94 -7.54
C ALA A 179 7.55 -11.95 -6.48
N GLU A 180 7.61 -10.95 -5.59
CA GLU A 180 8.59 -10.86 -4.50
C GLU A 180 8.44 -11.97 -3.44
N THR A 181 7.25 -12.58 -3.34
CA THR A 181 6.90 -13.59 -2.33
C THR A 181 6.69 -14.99 -2.90
N LEU A 182 6.89 -15.17 -4.21
CA LEU A 182 6.72 -16.45 -4.88
C LEU A 182 7.80 -17.44 -4.38
N PRO A 183 7.43 -18.63 -3.91
CA PRO A 183 8.40 -19.64 -3.47
C PRO A 183 9.34 -20.06 -4.60
N ALA A 184 10.64 -20.16 -4.32
CA ALA A 184 11.64 -20.49 -5.33
C ALA A 184 11.48 -21.93 -5.91
N ASP A 185 10.77 -22.79 -5.21
CA ASP A 185 10.39 -24.15 -5.61
C ASP A 185 9.08 -24.22 -6.42
N THR A 186 8.49 -23.07 -6.76
CA THR A 186 7.28 -23.04 -7.61
C THR A 186 7.56 -23.65 -8.99
N ASP A 187 6.68 -24.54 -9.42
CA ASP A 187 6.74 -25.11 -10.78
C ASP A 187 6.70 -24.00 -11.84
N ASN A 188 7.63 -24.06 -12.80
CA ASN A 188 7.81 -23.03 -13.83
C ASN A 188 8.03 -21.62 -13.26
N TYR A 189 8.75 -21.50 -12.14
CA TYR A 189 9.05 -20.23 -11.47
C TYR A 189 9.38 -19.08 -12.43
N ASP A 190 10.35 -19.25 -13.33
CA ASP A 190 10.76 -18.21 -14.28
C ASP A 190 9.62 -17.74 -15.19
N LYS A 191 8.76 -18.68 -15.61
CA LYS A 191 7.61 -18.38 -16.46
C LYS A 191 6.53 -17.62 -15.69
N GLU A 192 6.28 -17.99 -14.44
CA GLU A 192 5.33 -17.29 -13.58
C GLU A 192 5.83 -15.88 -13.21
N ILE A 193 7.12 -15.72 -12.91
CA ILE A 193 7.72 -14.39 -12.70
C ILE A 193 7.62 -13.54 -13.97
N ALA A 194 7.95 -14.07 -15.14
CA ALA A 194 7.84 -13.35 -16.40
C ALA A 194 6.39 -12.93 -16.70
N LYS A 195 5.42 -13.80 -16.41
CA LYS A 195 3.99 -13.50 -16.56
C LYS A 195 3.54 -12.40 -15.61
N LEU A 196 3.86 -12.52 -14.32
CA LEU A 196 3.54 -11.49 -13.32
C LEU A 196 4.17 -10.15 -13.68
N LYS A 197 5.39 -10.18 -14.22
CA LYS A 197 6.08 -8.97 -14.68
C LYS A 197 5.41 -8.33 -15.88
N SER A 198 5.00 -9.13 -16.87
CA SER A 198 4.25 -8.64 -18.03
C SER A 198 2.91 -8.02 -17.62
N GLU A 199 2.17 -8.67 -16.72
CA GLU A 199 0.91 -8.11 -16.19
C GLU A 199 1.19 -6.81 -15.41
N GLU A 200 2.25 -6.76 -14.60
CA GLU A 200 2.64 -5.54 -13.89
C GLU A 200 2.88 -4.39 -14.87
N ASP A 201 3.64 -4.63 -15.94
CA ASP A 201 4.02 -3.61 -16.91
C ASP A 201 2.80 -3.04 -17.67
N GLU A 202 1.80 -3.89 -17.99
CA GLU A 202 0.52 -3.44 -18.55
C GLU A 202 -0.24 -2.51 -17.59
N PHE A 203 -0.30 -2.85 -16.30
CA PHE A 203 -0.97 -2.00 -15.31
C PHE A 203 -0.19 -0.72 -15.01
N ILE A 204 1.15 -0.74 -15.05
CA ILE A 204 2.00 0.45 -14.96
C ILE A 204 1.74 1.38 -16.15
N TYR A 205 1.65 0.85 -17.37
CA TYR A 205 1.32 1.65 -18.54
C TYR A 205 -0.06 2.30 -18.43
N ASN A 206 -1.07 1.53 -18.02
CA ASN A 206 -2.42 2.07 -17.80
C ASN A 206 -2.46 3.13 -16.70
N ALA A 207 -1.69 2.95 -15.62
CA ALA A 207 -1.55 3.96 -14.57
C ALA A 207 -0.88 5.23 -15.11
N TYR A 208 0.18 5.10 -15.93
CA TYR A 208 0.87 6.22 -16.55
C TYR A 208 -0.07 7.08 -17.41
N GLU A 209 -0.78 6.45 -18.35
CA GLU A 209 -1.70 7.15 -19.26
C GLU A 209 -2.86 7.78 -18.49
N GLY A 210 -3.39 7.07 -17.49
CA GLY A 210 -4.46 7.54 -16.63
C GLY A 210 -4.06 8.76 -15.80
N PHE A 211 -2.89 8.72 -15.15
CA PHE A 211 -2.40 9.87 -14.37
C PHE A 211 -2.00 11.05 -15.26
N THR A 212 -1.39 10.81 -16.42
CA THR A 212 -1.08 11.88 -17.38
C THR A 212 -2.36 12.58 -17.86
N THR A 213 -3.41 11.80 -18.13
CA THR A 213 -4.73 12.34 -18.49
C THR A 213 -5.36 13.10 -17.33
N ALA A 214 -5.33 12.54 -16.12
CA ALA A 214 -5.86 13.19 -14.93
C ALA A 214 -5.14 14.50 -14.61
N PHE A 215 -3.80 14.53 -14.77
CA PHE A 215 -2.95 15.68 -14.52
C PHE A 215 -3.44 16.93 -15.27
N SER A 216 -3.91 16.77 -16.51
CA SER A 216 -4.38 17.88 -17.35
C SER A 216 -5.85 18.24 -17.18
N LYS A 217 -6.66 17.38 -16.53
CA LYS A 217 -8.14 17.50 -16.52
C LYS A 217 -8.76 17.58 -15.14
N GLU A 218 -8.04 17.22 -14.09
CA GLU A 218 -8.56 17.14 -12.73
C GLU A 218 -7.83 18.12 -11.81
N MET A 219 -8.45 18.44 -10.66
CA MET A 219 -7.83 19.31 -9.67
C MET A 219 -7.08 18.50 -8.61
N PHE A 220 -6.03 19.10 -8.04
CA PHE A 220 -5.34 18.59 -6.87
C PHE A 220 -6.10 18.90 -5.57
N PRO A 221 -6.00 18.06 -4.53
CA PRO A 221 -5.19 16.83 -4.47
C PRO A 221 -5.82 15.67 -5.27
N MET A 222 -5.00 14.98 -6.07
CA MET A 222 -5.43 13.81 -6.83
C MET A 222 -5.07 12.56 -6.06
N CYS A 223 -6.08 11.75 -5.78
CA CYS A 223 -5.89 10.57 -4.96
C CYS A 223 -5.17 10.84 -3.62
N GLY A 224 -5.36 12.02 -3.01
CA GLY A 224 -4.70 12.38 -1.74
C GLY A 224 -3.24 12.78 -1.88
N MET A 225 -2.74 12.90 -3.11
CA MET A 225 -1.41 13.40 -3.43
C MET A 225 -1.51 14.84 -3.94
N ASP A 226 -0.57 15.68 -3.49
CA ASP A 226 -0.39 17.02 -4.04
C ASP A 226 0.18 16.98 -5.47
N GLU A 227 0.20 18.13 -6.13
CA GLU A 227 0.66 18.26 -7.50
C GLU A 227 2.10 17.75 -7.69
N ASN A 228 3.02 18.11 -6.80
CA ASN A 228 4.43 17.74 -6.88
C ASN A 228 4.64 16.23 -6.71
N THR A 229 3.86 15.60 -5.84
CA THR A 229 3.88 14.15 -5.63
C THR A 229 3.35 13.41 -6.85
N VAL A 230 2.25 13.87 -7.46
CA VAL A 230 1.74 13.27 -8.70
C VAL A 230 2.70 13.52 -9.86
N THR A 231 3.32 14.69 -9.94
CA THR A 231 4.37 15.01 -10.92
C THR A 231 5.50 13.98 -10.86
N TYR A 232 6.02 13.74 -9.67
CA TYR A 232 7.07 12.76 -9.43
C TYR A 232 6.62 11.34 -9.80
N LEU A 233 5.42 10.95 -9.40
CA LEU A 233 4.86 9.63 -9.70
C LEU A 233 4.73 9.41 -11.21
N VAL A 234 4.18 10.38 -11.95
CA VAL A 234 4.06 10.32 -13.41
C VAL A 234 5.45 10.19 -14.04
N ALA A 235 6.48 10.85 -13.49
CA ALA A 235 7.85 10.70 -13.96
C ALA A 235 8.38 9.27 -13.78
N ASP A 236 8.17 8.64 -12.63
CA ASP A 236 8.65 7.26 -12.41
C ASP A 236 7.88 6.25 -13.26
N LEU A 237 6.57 6.45 -13.41
CA LEU A 237 5.75 5.61 -14.30
C LEU A 237 6.21 5.74 -15.76
N ALA A 238 6.50 6.96 -16.23
CA ALA A 238 7.08 7.19 -17.56
C ALA A 238 8.41 6.44 -17.73
N ARG A 239 9.31 6.52 -16.72
CA ARG A 239 10.60 5.79 -16.73
C ARG A 239 10.37 4.29 -16.83
N ARG A 240 9.46 3.74 -16.03
CA ARG A 240 9.12 2.30 -16.04
C ARG A 240 8.52 1.85 -17.37
N CYS A 241 7.84 2.75 -18.09
CA CYS A 241 7.34 2.51 -19.44
C CYS A 241 8.41 2.73 -20.54
N GLY A 242 9.68 2.97 -20.20
CA GLY A 242 10.75 3.28 -21.15
C GLY A 242 10.65 4.67 -21.79
N LYS A 243 9.71 5.52 -21.37
CA LYS A 243 9.51 6.89 -21.88
C LYS A 243 10.45 7.87 -21.18
N PHE A 244 11.76 7.66 -21.32
CA PHE A 244 12.77 8.37 -20.52
C PHE A 244 12.83 9.89 -20.76
N ASP A 245 12.56 10.35 -21.98
CA ASP A 245 12.52 11.79 -22.28
C ASP A 245 11.32 12.48 -21.64
N GLU A 246 10.16 11.80 -21.59
CA GLU A 246 8.99 12.26 -20.84
C GLU A 246 9.30 12.27 -19.34
N ALA A 247 9.87 11.18 -18.81
CA ALA A 247 10.27 11.09 -17.40
C ALA A 247 11.20 12.25 -16.99
N GLY A 248 12.20 12.58 -17.82
CA GLY A 248 13.12 13.69 -17.57
C GLY A 248 12.44 15.07 -17.54
N ARG A 249 11.42 15.29 -18.39
CA ARG A 249 10.62 16.53 -18.37
C ARG A 249 9.81 16.66 -17.09
N TRP A 250 9.14 15.58 -16.65
CA TRP A 250 8.38 15.58 -15.39
C TRP A 250 9.29 15.81 -14.18
N ILE A 251 10.46 15.14 -14.12
CA ILE A 251 11.44 15.36 -13.04
C ILE A 251 11.92 16.80 -12.98
N SER A 252 12.24 17.39 -14.13
CA SER A 252 12.68 18.78 -14.18
C SER A 252 11.64 19.72 -13.59
N ARG A 253 10.34 19.45 -13.82
CA ARG A 253 9.25 20.22 -13.20
C ARG A 253 9.25 20.14 -11.68
N VAL A 254 9.47 18.95 -11.08
CA VAL A 254 9.57 18.79 -9.62
C VAL A 254 10.75 19.58 -9.05
N LEU A 255 11.91 19.51 -9.71
CA LEU A 255 13.15 20.11 -9.20
C LEU A 255 13.09 21.64 -9.19
N ILE A 256 12.46 22.26 -10.20
CA ILE A 256 12.33 23.72 -10.28
C ILE A 256 11.13 24.27 -9.51
N ALA A 257 10.16 23.42 -9.14
CA ALA A 257 9.00 23.84 -8.37
C ALA A 257 9.41 24.44 -7.02
N ARG A 258 8.91 25.64 -6.72
CA ARG A 258 9.27 26.39 -5.51
C ARG A 258 8.57 25.87 -4.26
N ASP A 259 7.39 25.33 -4.44
CA ASP A 259 6.50 24.77 -3.43
C ASP A 259 6.73 23.26 -3.18
N ALA A 260 7.59 22.62 -3.97
CA ALA A 260 7.97 21.23 -3.75
C ALA A 260 8.90 21.09 -2.54
N ASN A 261 8.53 20.23 -1.59
CA ASN A 261 9.31 19.98 -0.37
C ASN A 261 10.63 19.23 -0.66
N GLU A 262 11.58 19.28 0.28
CA GLU A 262 12.89 18.66 0.06
C GLU A 262 12.82 17.13 -0.09
N ARG A 263 11.85 16.49 0.57
CA ARG A 263 11.66 15.04 0.46
C ARG A 263 11.34 14.61 -0.97
N ILE A 264 10.43 15.31 -1.66
CA ILE A 264 10.08 15.00 -3.04
C ILE A 264 11.19 15.41 -4.01
N LYS A 265 11.91 16.52 -3.74
CA LYS A 265 13.08 16.92 -4.52
C LYS A 265 14.22 15.92 -4.43
N SER A 266 14.51 15.38 -3.24
CA SER A 266 15.49 14.33 -3.05
C SER A 266 15.14 13.12 -3.91
N LYS A 267 13.92 12.61 -3.78
CA LYS A 267 13.41 11.50 -4.61
C LYS A 267 13.52 11.78 -6.11
N ALA A 268 13.25 13.02 -6.54
CA ALA A 268 13.37 13.43 -7.93
C ALA A 268 14.83 13.42 -8.44
N ARG A 269 15.82 13.74 -7.59
CA ARG A 269 17.25 13.61 -7.93
C ARG A 269 17.63 12.14 -8.09
N ASP A 270 17.25 11.29 -7.14
CA ASP A 270 17.52 9.84 -7.19
C ASP A 270 16.90 9.23 -8.46
N LEU A 271 15.66 9.61 -8.78
CA LEU A 271 14.97 9.14 -9.97
C LEU A 271 15.63 9.65 -11.27
N LYS A 272 16.22 10.85 -11.26
CA LYS A 272 16.99 11.35 -12.41
C LYS A 272 18.20 10.46 -12.71
N GLU A 273 18.89 10.00 -11.67
CA GLU A 273 20.02 9.08 -11.81
C GLU A 273 19.56 7.73 -12.39
N LEU A 274 18.44 7.19 -11.90
CA LEU A 274 17.84 5.97 -12.45
C LEU A 274 17.46 6.12 -13.94
N ILE A 275 16.90 7.27 -14.34
CA ILE A 275 16.58 7.55 -15.75
C ILE A 275 17.86 7.52 -16.61
N VAL A 276 18.94 8.16 -16.15
CA VAL A 276 20.22 8.18 -16.88
C VAL A 276 20.81 6.77 -16.99
N GLN A 277 20.74 5.98 -15.91
CA GLN A 277 21.20 4.60 -15.92
C GLN A 277 20.38 3.75 -16.89
N ASN A 278 19.05 3.79 -16.83
CA ASN A 278 18.18 3.03 -17.73
C ASN A 278 18.34 3.44 -19.21
N LYS A 279 18.68 4.71 -19.51
CA LYS A 279 19.02 5.15 -20.86
C LYS A 279 20.34 4.57 -21.40
N ARG A 280 21.26 4.18 -20.53
CA ARG A 280 22.55 3.59 -20.90
C ARG A 280 22.44 2.08 -21.11
N ASP A 281 21.56 1.44 -20.35
CA ASP A 281 21.36 -0.01 -20.38
C ASP A 281 20.42 -0.47 -21.51
N ASN A 282 19.67 0.47 -22.10
CA ASN A 282 18.83 0.29 -23.30
C ASN A 282 19.60 0.63 -24.58
#